data_AF-A0AAU7QC38-F1
#
_entry.id   AF-A0AAU7QC38-F1
#
_cell.length_a   1.000
_cell.length_b   1.000
_cell.length_c   1.000
_cell.angle_alpha   90.00
_cell.angle_beta   90.00
_cell.angle_gamma   90.00
#
_symmetry.space_group_name_H-M   'P 1'
#
loop_
_entity.id
_entity.type
_entity.pdbx_description
1 polymer ?
#
loop_
_entity_poly.entity_id
_entity_poly.type
_entity_poly.pdbx_seq_one_letter_code
_entity_poly.pdbx_strand_id
1 'polypeptide(L)'
;MTGCNFAVAENGAVVVCTNEGNADLSANVPALHLVSIGIEKLVPAVADLGVFIRLLSRSALGSPITQYTSHFRAPRRGGEMHYILVDNGRSARLAMEDFWYSLKCIRCSACMNTCPVYRRSGGISYGAVYSGPIGAIINPTMDLKKYSTLPFASTLNGSCTQVCPVKINIHEQIFKWREIVARHNELPFAKKSAMKAAGRILASPALYRAAVDAANAVVPKLPRILLYHPLNAWGEARGNTGLAAPELPPLVCGAATPP
;
A
#
# COMPACT_ATOMS: atom_id res chain seq x y z
N MET A 1 -24.63 3.35 12.14
CA MET A 1 -23.65 4.27 11.50
C MET A 1 -23.08 3.58 10.27
N THR A 2 -22.94 4.28 9.15
CA THR A 2 -22.29 3.76 7.94
C THR A 2 -21.19 4.71 7.46
N GLY A 3 -20.29 4.19 6.62
CA GLY A 3 -19.43 5.03 5.79
C GLY A 3 -20.13 5.47 4.51
N CYS A 4 -19.33 5.89 3.53
CA CYS A 4 -19.76 6.28 2.21
C CYS A 4 -18.69 5.89 1.17
N ASN A 5 -19.08 5.16 0.13
CA ASN A 5 -18.23 4.93 -1.04
C ASN A 5 -18.27 6.14 -1.97
N PHE A 6 -19.48 6.64 -2.26
CA PHE A 6 -19.73 7.78 -3.14
C PHE A 6 -20.91 8.62 -2.60
N ALA A 7 -20.74 9.93 -2.57
CA ALA A 7 -21.81 10.88 -2.24
C ALA A 7 -22.12 11.70 -3.50
N VAL A 8 -23.37 11.71 -3.93
CA VAL A 8 -23.81 12.36 -5.17
C VAL A 8 -24.26 13.78 -4.87
N ALA A 9 -23.53 14.77 -5.40
CA ALA A 9 -23.79 16.17 -5.11
C ALA A 9 -25.14 16.66 -5.68
N GLU A 10 -25.52 16.17 -6.88
CA GLU A 10 -26.78 16.51 -7.57
C GLU A 10 -28.02 16.36 -6.70
N ASN A 11 -28.09 15.34 -5.84
CA ASN A 11 -29.31 15.01 -5.11
C ASN A 11 -29.10 14.54 -3.67
N GLY A 12 -27.88 14.68 -3.14
CA GLY A 12 -27.53 14.32 -1.77
C GLY A 12 -27.56 12.83 -1.46
N ALA A 13 -27.66 11.94 -2.46
CA ALA A 13 -27.65 10.50 -2.22
C ALA A 13 -26.26 10.01 -1.78
N VAL A 14 -26.25 9.10 -0.82
CA VAL A 14 -25.04 8.43 -0.34
C VAL A 14 -25.11 6.96 -0.67
N VAL A 15 -24.05 6.47 -1.30
CA VAL A 15 -23.96 5.13 -1.85
C VAL A 15 -22.98 4.33 -1.03
N VAL A 16 -23.44 3.18 -0.55
CA VAL A 16 -22.63 2.20 0.16
C VAL A 16 -22.59 0.92 -0.65
N CYS A 17 -21.39 0.47 -0.98
CA CYS A 17 -21.13 -0.79 -1.67
C CYS A 17 -20.68 -1.82 -0.64
N THR A 18 -21.43 -2.92 -0.49
CA THR A 18 -21.11 -4.02 0.44
C THR A 18 -21.40 -5.37 -0.23
N ASN A 19 -20.75 -6.43 0.24
CA ASN A 19 -21.05 -7.79 -0.21
C ASN A 19 -21.81 -8.59 0.84
N GLU A 20 -21.83 -8.10 2.08
CA GLU A 20 -22.38 -8.79 3.24
C GLU A 20 -23.75 -8.24 3.67
N GLY A 21 -24.15 -7.05 3.18
CA GLY A 21 -25.41 -6.39 3.55
C GLY A 21 -25.41 -5.76 4.95
N ASN A 22 -24.25 -5.73 5.62
CA ASN A 22 -24.08 -5.16 6.96
C ASN A 22 -24.44 -3.66 7.03
N ALA A 23 -24.18 -2.90 5.95
CA ALA A 23 -24.53 -1.50 5.85
C ALA A 23 -26.05 -1.29 5.85
N ASP A 24 -26.77 -2.11 5.09
CA ASP A 24 -28.23 -2.07 5.01
C ASP A 24 -28.88 -2.35 6.35
N LEU A 25 -28.41 -3.38 7.07
CA LEU A 25 -28.88 -3.68 8.42
C LEU A 25 -28.60 -2.50 9.37
N SER A 26 -27.38 -1.96 9.32
CA SER A 26 -26.95 -0.85 10.19
C SER A 26 -27.64 0.48 9.90
N ALA A 27 -28.18 0.65 8.69
CA ALA A 27 -28.90 1.84 8.25
C ALA A 27 -30.42 1.72 8.47
N ASN A 28 -30.97 0.50 8.38
CA ASN A 28 -32.43 0.30 8.38
C ASN A 28 -33.02 -0.17 9.72
N VAL A 29 -32.25 -0.83 10.58
CA VAL A 29 -32.75 -1.32 11.88
C VAL A 29 -32.87 -0.20 12.91
N PRO A 30 -31.86 0.67 13.10
CA PRO A 30 -31.97 1.76 14.07
C PRO A 30 -32.85 2.91 13.54
N ALA A 31 -33.49 3.65 14.44
CA ALA A 31 -34.21 4.87 14.10
C ALA A 31 -33.27 6.03 13.69
N LEU A 32 -31.97 5.93 13.96
CA LEU A 32 -30.96 6.95 13.68
C LEU A 32 -29.87 6.41 12.74
N HIS A 33 -29.73 7.04 11.57
CA HIS A 33 -28.69 6.73 10.60
C HIS A 33 -27.64 7.84 10.50
N LEU A 34 -26.48 7.62 11.10
CA LEU A 34 -25.32 8.50 10.95
C LEU A 34 -24.45 8.04 9.76
N VAL A 35 -24.16 8.94 8.84
CA VAL A 35 -23.32 8.70 7.65
C VAL A 35 -22.04 9.53 7.75
N SER A 36 -20.89 8.85 7.86
CA SER A 36 -19.59 9.52 7.84
C SER A 36 -19.00 9.52 6.42
N ILE A 37 -18.75 10.71 5.88
CA ILE A 37 -18.36 10.95 4.49
C ILE A 37 -17.05 11.72 4.48
N GLY A 38 -16.02 11.17 3.86
CA GLY A 38 -14.83 11.97 3.56
C GLY A 38 -15.14 13.01 2.47
N ILE A 39 -14.65 14.23 2.61
CA ILE A 39 -14.92 15.33 1.65
C ILE A 39 -14.46 15.00 0.20
N GLU A 40 -13.58 14.02 0.03
CA GLU A 40 -13.09 13.51 -1.25
C GLU A 40 -14.05 12.51 -1.94
N LYS A 41 -15.14 12.12 -1.29
CA LYS A 41 -16.07 11.08 -1.79
C LYS A 41 -17.17 11.60 -2.70
N LEU A 42 -17.13 12.86 -3.08
CA LEU A 42 -18.15 13.51 -3.88
C LEU A 42 -18.05 13.12 -5.37
N VAL A 43 -19.18 12.79 -5.96
CA VAL A 43 -19.40 12.61 -7.41
C VAL A 43 -20.44 13.62 -7.85
N PRO A 44 -20.26 14.35 -8.97
CA PRO A 44 -21.19 15.42 -9.35
C PRO A 44 -22.61 14.93 -9.61
N ALA A 45 -22.78 13.93 -10.50
CA ALA A 45 -24.08 13.48 -10.98
C ALA A 45 -24.31 11.98 -10.80
N VAL A 46 -25.58 11.56 -10.79
CA VAL A 46 -25.95 10.13 -10.72
C VAL A 46 -25.44 9.36 -11.93
N ALA A 47 -25.39 10.00 -13.11
CA ALA A 47 -24.95 9.37 -14.35
C ALA A 47 -23.49 8.86 -14.26
N ASP A 48 -22.63 9.55 -13.52
CA ASP A 48 -21.22 9.19 -13.36
C ASP A 48 -21.01 7.99 -12.44
N LEU A 49 -21.96 7.77 -11.51
CA LEU A 49 -21.86 6.79 -10.44
C LEU A 49 -21.73 5.36 -10.98
N GLY A 50 -22.43 5.02 -12.06
CA GLY A 50 -22.39 3.70 -12.68
C GLY A 50 -20.98 3.30 -13.12
N VAL A 51 -20.17 4.27 -13.59
CA VAL A 51 -18.77 4.04 -13.96
C VAL A 51 -17.95 3.71 -12.72
N PHE A 52 -18.08 4.48 -11.65
CA PHE A 52 -17.30 4.29 -10.43
C PHE A 52 -17.65 2.99 -9.69
N ILE A 53 -18.93 2.62 -9.61
CA ILE A 53 -19.34 1.33 -9.02
C ILE A 53 -18.73 0.17 -9.79
N ARG A 54 -18.80 0.20 -11.13
CA ARG A 54 -18.21 -0.85 -11.98
C ARG A 54 -16.70 -0.92 -11.84
N LEU A 55 -16.01 0.22 -11.84
CA LEU A 55 -14.57 0.28 -11.61
C LEU A 55 -14.20 -0.27 -10.24
N LEU A 56 -14.94 0.10 -9.19
CA LEU A 56 -14.72 -0.39 -7.83
C LEU A 56 -14.86 -1.91 -7.79
N SER A 57 -16.01 -2.44 -8.24
CA SER A 57 -16.35 -3.85 -8.14
C SER A 57 -15.39 -4.74 -8.93
N ARG A 58 -15.11 -4.39 -10.19
CA ARG A 58 -14.21 -5.16 -11.06
C ARG A 58 -12.78 -5.17 -10.55
N SER A 59 -12.31 -4.03 -10.03
CA SER A 59 -10.94 -3.94 -9.53
C SER A 59 -10.76 -4.61 -8.16
N ALA A 60 -11.81 -4.65 -7.34
CA ALA A 60 -11.78 -5.27 -6.02
C ALA A 60 -11.99 -6.79 -6.07
N LEU A 61 -13.03 -7.24 -6.79
CA LEU A 61 -13.58 -8.59 -6.72
C LEU A 61 -13.54 -9.32 -8.07
N GLY A 62 -13.32 -8.61 -9.18
CA GLY A 62 -13.51 -9.16 -10.52
C GLY A 62 -14.98 -9.32 -10.94
N SER A 63 -15.94 -8.95 -10.09
CA SER A 63 -17.37 -9.02 -10.41
C SER A 63 -17.88 -7.77 -11.15
N PRO A 64 -18.95 -7.87 -11.96
CA PRO A 64 -19.53 -6.72 -12.66
C PRO A 64 -20.06 -5.61 -11.74
N ILE A 65 -20.60 -5.99 -10.57
CA ILE A 65 -21.16 -5.11 -9.53
C ILE A 65 -21.03 -5.79 -8.15
N THR A 66 -21.13 -5.03 -7.05
CA THR A 66 -21.15 -5.58 -5.68
C THR A 66 -22.50 -6.25 -5.41
N GLN A 67 -22.56 -7.14 -4.41
CA GLN A 67 -23.82 -7.84 -4.10
C GLN A 67 -24.91 -6.87 -3.66
N TYR A 68 -24.55 -5.85 -2.88
CA TYR A 68 -25.42 -4.76 -2.49
C TYR A 68 -24.78 -3.43 -2.86
N THR A 69 -25.55 -2.59 -3.54
CA THR A 69 -25.23 -1.19 -3.79
C THR A 69 -26.43 -0.37 -3.34
N SER A 70 -26.33 0.18 -2.14
CA SER A 70 -27.47 0.79 -1.46
C SER A 70 -27.36 2.31 -1.54
N HIS A 71 -28.44 2.94 -1.98
CA HIS A 71 -28.53 4.38 -2.19
C HIS A 71 -29.45 4.98 -1.13
N PHE A 72 -28.87 5.68 -0.16
CA PHE A 72 -29.60 6.36 0.90
C PHE A 72 -29.75 7.83 0.53
N ARG A 73 -30.98 8.33 0.45
CA ARG A 73 -31.27 9.73 0.09
C ARG A 73 -31.96 10.50 1.20
N ALA A 74 -32.77 9.81 2.00
CA ALA A 74 -33.60 10.38 3.04
C ALA A 74 -33.73 9.37 4.19
N PRO A 75 -34.02 9.83 5.42
CA PRO A 75 -34.35 8.93 6.52
C PRO A 75 -35.59 8.10 6.19
N ARG A 76 -35.69 6.94 6.82
CA ARG A 76 -36.93 6.15 6.84
C ARG A 76 -38.03 6.94 7.55
N ARG A 77 -39.29 6.62 7.27
CA ARG A 77 -40.43 7.22 7.98
C ARG A 77 -40.30 7.02 9.49
N GLY A 78 -40.30 8.12 10.25
CA GLY A 78 -40.13 8.11 11.70
C GLY A 78 -38.69 7.91 12.17
N GLY A 79 -37.70 7.98 11.27
CA GLY A 79 -36.29 7.98 11.61
C GLY A 79 -35.58 9.29 11.28
N GLU A 80 -34.31 9.36 11.65
CA GLU A 80 -33.41 10.49 11.42
C GLU A 80 -32.18 10.05 10.63
N MET A 81 -31.64 10.96 9.81
CA MET A 81 -30.43 10.72 9.04
C MET A 81 -29.54 11.95 9.10
N HIS A 82 -28.28 11.78 9.50
CA HIS A 82 -27.32 12.87 9.66
C HIS A 82 -26.05 12.60 8.85
N TYR A 83 -25.61 13.62 8.10
CA TYR A 83 -24.38 13.59 7.33
C TYR A 83 -23.24 14.24 8.11
N ILE A 84 -22.12 13.51 8.23
CA ILE A 84 -20.90 14.00 8.86
C ILE A 84 -19.83 14.10 7.78
N LEU A 85 -19.57 15.32 7.31
CA LEU A 85 -18.48 15.59 6.38
C LEU A 85 -17.16 15.66 7.14
N VAL A 86 -16.24 14.75 6.82
CA VAL A 86 -14.97 14.56 7.51
C VAL A 86 -13.84 15.04 6.62
N ASP A 87 -13.25 16.17 6.99
CA ASP A 87 -11.98 16.62 6.44
C ASP A 87 -10.85 15.73 7.00
N ASN A 88 -10.54 15.86 8.29
CA ASN A 88 -9.45 15.11 8.96
C ASN A 88 -8.11 15.15 8.18
N GLY A 89 -7.72 16.35 7.73
CA GLY A 89 -6.46 16.60 7.02
C GLY A 89 -6.51 16.39 5.51
N ARG A 90 -7.70 16.15 4.94
CA ARG A 90 -7.91 16.03 3.49
C ARG A 90 -7.79 17.35 2.76
N SER A 91 -8.24 18.48 3.32
CA SER A 91 -8.04 19.80 2.71
C SER A 91 -6.56 20.15 2.63
N ALA A 92 -5.79 19.86 3.70
CA ALA A 92 -4.34 20.02 3.70
C ALA A 92 -3.69 19.11 2.64
N ARG A 93 -4.14 17.86 2.51
CA ARG A 93 -3.69 16.94 1.45
C ARG A 93 -4.00 17.45 0.05
N LEU A 94 -5.19 18.03 -0.14
CA LEU A 94 -5.63 18.54 -1.42
C LEU A 94 -4.71 19.67 -1.90
N ALA A 95 -4.15 20.45 -0.98
CA ALA A 95 -3.16 21.50 -1.26
C ALA A 95 -1.73 20.96 -1.51
N MET A 96 -1.46 19.67 -1.31
CA MET A 96 -0.14 19.09 -1.55
C MET A 96 -0.01 18.60 -2.99
N GLU A 97 0.71 19.35 -3.82
CA GLU A 97 0.90 19.05 -5.26
C GLU A 97 1.36 17.61 -5.53
N ASP A 98 2.35 17.14 -4.76
CA ASP A 98 2.88 15.77 -4.88
C ASP A 98 1.88 14.69 -4.40
N PHE A 99 0.91 15.00 -3.53
CA PHE A 99 0.16 13.98 -2.77
C PHE A 99 -1.36 14.02 -2.93
N TRP A 100 -1.93 15.08 -3.50
CA TRP A 100 -3.38 15.23 -3.59
C TRP A 100 -4.07 14.13 -4.40
N TYR A 101 -3.37 13.55 -5.39
CA TYR A 101 -3.89 12.44 -6.20
C TYR A 101 -4.36 11.26 -5.35
N SER A 102 -3.79 11.06 -4.16
CA SER A 102 -4.23 10.00 -3.23
C SER A 102 -5.71 10.12 -2.83
N LEU A 103 -6.29 11.33 -2.86
CA LEU A 103 -7.70 11.61 -2.56
C LEU A 103 -8.67 11.07 -3.61
N LYS A 104 -8.19 10.74 -4.83
CA LYS A 104 -9.00 10.06 -5.86
C LYS A 104 -9.37 8.62 -5.48
N CYS A 105 -8.84 8.09 -4.38
CA CYS A 105 -9.00 6.69 -4.01
C CYS A 105 -10.47 6.31 -3.77
N ILE A 106 -10.99 5.43 -4.62
CA ILE A 106 -12.34 4.84 -4.48
C ILE A 106 -12.39 3.61 -3.56
N ARG A 107 -11.29 3.30 -2.86
CA ARG A 107 -11.18 2.16 -1.92
C ARG A 107 -11.50 0.79 -2.54
N CYS A 108 -11.10 0.58 -3.79
CA CYS A 108 -11.31 -0.70 -4.49
C CYS A 108 -10.26 -1.79 -4.15
N SER A 109 -9.29 -1.52 -3.28
CA SER A 109 -8.25 -2.48 -2.87
C SER A 109 -7.35 -3.08 -3.97
N ALA A 110 -7.48 -2.66 -5.23
CA ALA A 110 -6.65 -3.17 -6.34
C ALA A 110 -5.14 -3.06 -6.06
N CYS A 111 -4.71 -1.93 -5.50
CA CYS A 111 -3.32 -1.71 -5.11
C CYS A 111 -2.85 -2.69 -4.02
N MET A 112 -3.71 -3.06 -3.07
CA MET A 112 -3.40 -4.03 -2.02
C MET A 112 -3.26 -5.43 -2.61
N ASN A 113 -4.18 -5.81 -3.49
CA ASN A 113 -4.24 -7.14 -4.10
C ASN A 113 -3.03 -7.45 -5.00
N THR A 114 -2.43 -6.44 -5.63
CA THR A 114 -1.21 -6.63 -6.43
C THR A 114 0.08 -6.49 -5.62
N CYS A 115 0.02 -5.87 -4.42
CA CYS A 115 1.22 -5.54 -3.67
C CYS A 115 1.87 -6.79 -3.05
N PRO A 116 3.12 -7.13 -3.41
CA PRO A 116 3.78 -8.32 -2.86
C PRO A 116 4.00 -8.23 -1.35
N VAL A 117 4.24 -7.01 -0.85
CA VAL A 117 4.45 -6.77 0.59
C VAL A 117 3.15 -6.98 1.36
N TYR A 118 2.07 -6.30 0.95
CA TYR A 118 0.77 -6.39 1.62
C TYR A 118 0.23 -7.82 1.63
N ARG A 119 0.38 -8.56 0.53
CA ARG A 119 -0.06 -9.96 0.44
C ARG A 119 0.66 -10.90 1.40
N ARG A 120 1.85 -10.53 1.89
CA ARG A 120 2.64 -11.32 2.84
C ARG A 120 2.53 -10.83 4.28
N SER A 121 2.43 -9.52 4.49
CA SER A 121 2.35 -8.93 5.83
C SER A 121 0.92 -8.82 6.36
N GLY A 122 -0.07 -8.64 5.46
CA GLY A 122 -1.42 -8.23 5.83
C GLY A 122 -1.48 -6.76 6.29
N GLY A 123 -2.68 -6.34 6.70
CA GLY A 123 -2.97 -4.95 7.09
C GLY A 123 -2.47 -4.55 8.47
N ILE A 124 -2.41 -5.48 9.43
CA ILE A 124 -2.03 -5.20 10.83
C ILE A 124 -0.60 -4.66 10.92
N SER A 125 0.31 -5.15 10.09
CA SER A 125 1.72 -4.73 10.06
C SER A 125 1.93 -3.26 9.70
N TYR A 126 0.91 -2.55 9.19
CA TYR A 126 1.01 -1.13 8.85
C TYR A 126 0.80 -0.21 10.07
N GLY A 127 0.26 -0.69 11.19
CA GLY A 127 0.09 0.10 12.42
C GLY A 127 -0.81 1.34 12.26
N ALA A 128 -1.71 1.32 11.26
CA ALA A 128 -2.55 2.44 10.88
C ALA A 128 -3.90 1.96 10.34
N VAL A 129 -4.88 2.86 10.30
CA VAL A 129 -6.21 2.60 9.74
C VAL A 129 -6.12 2.31 8.24
N TYR A 130 -5.28 3.05 7.51
CA TYR A 130 -5.04 2.80 6.09
C TYR A 130 -3.86 1.86 5.91
N SER A 131 -4.07 0.77 5.18
CA SER A 131 -3.06 -0.24 4.93
C SER A 131 -2.68 -0.33 3.45
N GLY A 132 -1.69 -1.16 3.13
CA GLY A 132 -1.22 -1.37 1.75
C GLY A 132 -0.57 -0.14 1.13
N PRO A 133 -0.39 -0.13 -0.20
CA PRO A 133 0.28 0.98 -0.90
C PRO A 133 -0.41 2.33 -0.70
N ILE A 134 -1.75 2.36 -0.63
CA ILE A 134 -2.49 3.59 -0.36
C ILE A 134 -2.25 4.09 1.08
N GLY A 135 -2.16 3.19 2.06
CA GLY A 135 -1.79 3.54 3.44
C GLY A 135 -0.38 4.14 3.53
N ALA A 136 0.57 3.59 2.77
CA ALA A 136 1.95 4.08 2.74
C ALA A 136 2.08 5.53 2.23
N ILE A 137 1.10 6.02 1.46
CA ILE A 137 1.07 7.43 1.03
C ILE A 137 0.12 8.29 1.87
N ILE A 138 -0.93 7.73 2.47
CA ILE A 138 -1.88 8.50 3.28
C ILE A 138 -1.35 8.76 4.70
N ASN A 139 -0.85 7.73 5.39
CA ASN A 139 -0.51 7.82 6.81
C ASN A 139 0.60 8.85 7.13
N PRO A 140 1.66 9.02 6.32
CA PRO A 140 2.71 10.00 6.64
C PRO A 140 2.24 11.46 6.75
N THR A 141 1.12 11.84 6.12
CA THR A 141 0.54 13.19 6.32
C THR A 141 -0.21 13.34 7.63
N MET A 142 -0.66 12.24 8.23
CA MET A 142 -1.30 12.28 9.54
C MET A 142 -0.26 12.39 10.65
N ASP A 143 0.81 11.62 10.54
CA ASP A 143 1.94 11.65 11.47
C ASP A 143 3.21 11.15 10.77
N LEU A 144 4.05 12.08 10.33
CA LEU A 144 5.25 11.76 9.57
C LEU A 144 6.24 10.92 10.39
N LYS A 145 6.38 11.22 11.68
CA LYS A 145 7.35 10.57 12.56
C LYS A 145 6.95 9.13 12.83
N LYS A 146 5.69 8.91 13.23
CA LYS A 146 5.14 7.58 13.50
C LYS A 146 5.15 6.67 12.27
N TYR A 147 4.89 7.23 11.09
CA TYR A 147 4.73 6.47 9.85
C TYR A 147 5.92 6.57 8.89
N SER A 148 7.05 7.12 9.35
CA SER A 148 8.28 7.34 8.59
C SER A 148 8.84 6.07 7.93
N THR A 149 8.59 4.90 8.51
CA THR A 149 9.07 3.61 8.00
C THR A 149 8.20 3.00 6.91
N LEU A 150 6.90 3.36 6.83
CA LEU A 150 5.96 2.76 5.89
C LEU A 150 6.37 2.94 4.42
N PRO A 151 6.81 4.14 3.96
CA PRO A 151 7.26 4.29 2.58
C PRO A 151 8.44 3.37 2.23
N PHE A 152 9.29 3.04 3.20
CA PHE A 152 10.46 2.17 3.02
C PHE A 152 10.13 0.68 3.00
N ALA A 153 8.93 0.28 3.44
CA ALA A 153 8.48 -1.11 3.35
C ALA A 153 8.14 -1.54 1.92
N SER A 154 7.86 -0.59 1.02
CA SER A 154 7.54 -0.87 -0.39
C SER A 154 8.77 -1.35 -1.18
N THR A 155 8.58 -2.25 -2.13
CA THR A 155 9.62 -2.62 -3.11
C THR A 155 9.73 -1.64 -4.27
N LEU A 156 8.82 -0.64 -4.35
CA LEU A 156 8.72 0.33 -5.45
C LEU A 156 8.58 -0.30 -6.86
N ASN A 157 8.02 -1.51 -6.97
CA ASN A 157 7.84 -2.19 -8.26
C ASN A 157 6.81 -1.54 -9.22
N GLY A 158 6.13 -0.46 -8.82
CA GLY A 158 5.17 0.26 -9.66
C GLY A 158 3.81 -0.42 -9.91
N SER A 159 3.63 -1.70 -9.53
CA SER A 159 2.41 -2.47 -9.88
C SER A 159 1.13 -1.81 -9.38
N CYS A 160 1.15 -1.27 -8.15
CA CYS A 160 0.02 -0.56 -7.55
C CYS A 160 -0.49 0.64 -8.37
N THR A 161 0.41 1.33 -9.09
CA THR A 161 0.06 2.45 -9.96
C THR A 161 -0.52 1.97 -11.27
N GLN A 162 0.06 0.92 -11.85
CA GLN A 162 -0.43 0.32 -13.10
C GLN A 162 -1.86 -0.21 -12.99
N VAL A 163 -2.18 -0.88 -11.87
CA VAL A 163 -3.53 -1.47 -11.67
C VAL A 163 -4.57 -0.47 -11.14
N CYS A 164 -4.19 0.76 -10.80
CA CYS A 164 -5.12 1.71 -10.20
C CYS A 164 -6.16 2.19 -11.24
N PRO A 165 -7.47 1.91 -11.05
CA PRO A 165 -8.49 2.29 -12.03
C PRO A 165 -8.70 3.81 -12.13
N VAL A 166 -8.31 4.55 -11.08
CA VAL A 166 -8.45 6.02 -10.97
C VAL A 166 -7.11 6.75 -11.07
N LYS A 167 -6.10 6.08 -11.63
CA LYS A 167 -4.80 6.66 -12.05
C LYS A 167 -4.08 7.44 -10.94
N ILE A 168 -4.03 6.87 -9.74
CA ILE A 168 -3.21 7.40 -8.65
C ILE A 168 -1.76 6.95 -8.88
N ASN A 169 -0.83 7.88 -8.90
CA ASN A 169 0.61 7.65 -9.03
C ASN A 169 1.24 7.19 -7.69
N ILE A 170 0.72 6.08 -7.13
CA ILE A 170 1.06 5.60 -5.78
C ILE A 170 2.56 5.41 -5.59
N HIS A 171 3.25 4.76 -6.53
CA HIS A 171 4.67 4.44 -6.37
C HIS A 171 5.57 5.69 -6.37
N GLU A 172 5.25 6.69 -7.18
CA GLU A 172 5.91 8.00 -7.18
C GLU A 172 5.70 8.72 -5.85
N GLN A 173 4.46 8.74 -5.34
CA GLN A 173 4.16 9.33 -4.04
C GLN A 173 4.89 8.62 -2.89
N ILE A 174 4.99 7.28 -2.93
CA ILE A 174 5.81 6.53 -1.96
C ILE A 174 7.27 6.99 -2.04
N PHE A 175 7.81 7.14 -3.26
CA PHE A 175 9.17 7.63 -3.46
C PHE A 175 9.35 9.06 -2.91
N LYS A 176 8.41 9.97 -3.17
CA LYS A 176 8.40 11.33 -2.60
C LYS A 176 8.42 11.34 -1.08
N TRP A 177 7.64 10.47 -0.44
CA TRP A 177 7.70 10.33 1.02
C TRP A 177 9.07 9.87 1.52
N ARG A 178 9.77 8.98 0.80
CA ARG A 178 11.15 8.60 1.16
C ARG A 178 12.09 9.80 1.10
N GLU A 179 11.95 10.66 0.09
CA GLU A 179 12.74 11.90 -0.01
C GLU A 179 12.48 12.82 1.18
N ILE A 180 11.21 13.05 1.52
CA ILE A 180 10.81 13.90 2.65
C ILE A 180 11.33 13.33 3.97
N VAL A 181 11.09 12.05 4.26
CA VAL A 181 11.57 11.40 5.49
C VAL A 181 13.09 11.47 5.61
N ALA A 182 13.82 11.29 4.50
CA ALA A 182 15.28 11.41 4.49
C ALA A 182 15.76 12.84 4.75
N ARG A 183 15.08 13.87 4.23
CA ARG A 183 15.40 15.29 4.47
C ARG A 183 15.11 15.71 5.91
N HIS A 184 13.99 15.27 6.48
CA HIS A 184 13.59 15.58 7.86
C HIS A 184 14.38 14.82 8.94
N ASN A 185 15.40 14.05 8.54
CA ASN A 185 16.27 13.29 9.45
C ASN A 185 15.52 12.28 10.34
N GLU A 186 14.37 11.81 9.87
CA GLU A 186 13.54 10.78 10.53
C GLU A 186 14.09 9.36 10.26
N LEU A 187 15.33 9.25 9.77
CA LEU A 187 16.06 8.00 9.58
C LEU A 187 17.13 7.85 10.66
N PRO A 188 17.31 6.65 11.27
CA PRO A 188 18.40 6.41 12.21
C PRO A 188 19.77 6.74 11.62
N PHE A 189 20.64 7.38 12.40
CA PHE A 189 21.97 7.84 11.96
C PHE A 189 22.79 6.72 11.30
N ALA A 190 22.82 5.54 11.91
CA ALA A 190 23.53 4.38 11.37
C ALA A 190 23.04 4.00 9.96
N LYS A 191 21.72 3.96 9.75
CA LYS A 191 21.11 3.66 8.45
C LYS A 191 21.45 4.73 7.42
N LYS A 192 21.36 6.01 7.80
CA LYS A 192 21.68 7.15 6.92
C LYS A 192 23.14 7.10 6.46
N SER A 193 24.06 6.89 7.38
CA SER A 193 25.51 6.81 7.10
C SER A 193 25.84 5.59 6.23
N ALA A 194 25.29 4.42 6.55
CA ALA A 194 25.47 3.20 5.75
C ALA A 194 24.97 3.37 4.30
N MET A 195 23.77 3.95 4.11
CA MET A 195 23.22 4.19 2.77
C MET A 195 24.04 5.22 1.98
N LYS A 196 24.55 6.27 2.63
CA LYS A 196 25.42 7.26 1.97
C LYS A 196 26.74 6.63 1.52
N ALA A 197 27.33 5.76 2.34
CA ALA A 197 28.54 5.02 1.98
C ALA A 197 28.27 4.05 0.82
N ALA A 198 27.21 3.24 0.93
CA ALA A 198 26.79 2.32 -0.13
C ALA A 198 26.54 3.05 -1.45
N GLY A 199 25.84 4.19 -1.42
CA GLY A 199 25.60 5.01 -2.61
C GLY A 199 26.88 5.48 -3.30
N ARG A 200 27.89 5.90 -2.54
CA ARG A 200 29.21 6.30 -3.10
C ARG A 200 29.95 5.13 -3.74
N ILE A 201 29.92 3.96 -3.10
CA ILE A 201 30.58 2.75 -3.60
C ILE A 201 29.88 2.26 -4.88
N LEU A 202 28.56 2.16 -4.85
CA LEU A 202 27.75 1.63 -5.97
C LEU A 202 27.68 2.58 -7.17
N ALA A 203 27.83 3.90 -6.95
CA ALA A 203 27.84 4.88 -8.04
C ALA A 203 29.14 4.89 -8.86
N SER A 204 30.21 4.24 -8.40
CA SER A 204 31.50 4.19 -9.11
C SER A 204 31.89 2.74 -9.41
N PRO A 205 32.00 2.35 -10.70
CA PRO A 205 32.44 1.01 -11.07
C PRO A 205 33.80 0.62 -10.48
N ALA A 206 34.72 1.58 -10.36
CA ALA A 206 36.05 1.34 -9.79
C ALA A 206 35.98 1.06 -8.27
N LEU A 207 35.24 1.89 -7.51
CA LEU A 207 35.07 1.69 -6.07
C LEU A 207 34.30 0.40 -5.77
N TYR A 208 33.29 0.09 -6.57
CA TYR A 208 32.53 -1.16 -6.45
C TYR A 208 33.42 -2.38 -6.66
N ARG A 209 34.22 -2.42 -7.74
CA ARG A 209 35.16 -3.53 -8.00
C ARG A 209 36.18 -3.66 -6.88
N ALA A 210 36.81 -2.57 -6.46
CA ALA A 210 37.77 -2.58 -5.36
C ALA A 210 37.15 -3.10 -4.04
N ALA A 211 35.91 -2.70 -3.75
CA ALA A 211 35.18 -3.19 -2.57
C ALA A 211 34.87 -4.69 -2.65
N VAL A 212 34.49 -5.19 -3.85
CA VAL A 212 34.24 -6.61 -4.09
C VAL A 212 35.54 -7.42 -3.98
N ASP A 213 36.64 -6.96 -4.57
CA ASP A 213 37.93 -7.65 -4.51
C ASP A 213 38.46 -7.71 -3.07
N ALA A 214 38.35 -6.60 -2.32
CA ALA A 214 38.67 -6.56 -0.90
C ALA A 214 37.79 -7.52 -0.09
N ALA A 215 36.48 -7.55 -0.36
CA ALA A 215 35.56 -8.49 0.30
C ALA A 215 35.93 -9.96 -0.02
N ASN A 216 36.25 -10.29 -1.27
CA ASN A 216 36.66 -11.63 -1.69
C ASN A 216 37.99 -12.06 -1.04
N ALA A 217 38.92 -11.13 -0.78
CA ALA A 217 40.18 -11.44 -0.11
C ALA A 217 40.05 -11.61 1.41
N VAL A 218 39.10 -10.89 2.03
CA VAL A 218 38.93 -10.83 3.50
C VAL A 218 37.91 -11.85 4.00
N VAL A 219 36.75 -11.98 3.36
CA VAL A 219 35.64 -12.83 3.83
C VAL A 219 36.07 -14.30 4.04
N PRO A 220 36.84 -14.95 3.15
CA PRO A 220 37.29 -16.34 3.38
C PRO A 220 38.24 -16.50 4.56
N LYS A 221 38.89 -15.42 5.02
CA LYS A 221 39.83 -15.42 6.14
C LYS A 221 39.17 -15.05 7.47
N LEU A 222 37.89 -14.64 7.46
CA LEU A 222 37.16 -14.31 8.68
C LEU A 222 36.81 -15.58 9.47
N PRO A 223 36.92 -15.55 10.81
CA PRO A 223 36.58 -16.69 11.63
C PRO A 223 35.09 -17.05 11.48
N ARG A 224 34.79 -18.35 11.43
CA ARG A 224 33.42 -18.86 11.24
C ARG A 224 32.43 -18.29 12.26
N ILE A 225 32.86 -18.01 13.48
CA ILE A 225 32.01 -17.44 14.54
C ILE A 225 31.48 -16.04 14.19
N LEU A 226 32.18 -15.28 13.35
CA LEU A 226 31.76 -13.96 12.90
C LEU A 226 30.84 -14.05 11.67
N LEU A 227 31.05 -15.04 10.81
CA LEU A 227 30.24 -15.26 9.61
C LEU A 227 28.92 -15.99 9.90
N TYR A 228 28.93 -16.91 10.86
CA TYR A 228 27.83 -17.82 11.17
C TYR A 228 27.36 -17.64 12.62
N HIS A 229 27.09 -16.39 13.01
CA HIS A 229 26.52 -16.04 14.32
C HIS A 229 24.98 -15.94 14.22
N PRO A 230 24.20 -16.21 15.29
CA PRO A 230 22.74 -16.05 15.33
C PRO A 230 22.21 -14.66 14.96
N LEU A 231 23.06 -13.63 15.02
CA LEU A 231 22.72 -12.26 14.60
C LEU A 231 22.86 -12.04 13.08
N ASN A 232 23.49 -12.99 12.38
CA ASN A 232 23.61 -13.04 10.94
C ASN A 232 22.70 -14.14 10.38
N ALA A 233 21.39 -13.87 10.30
CA ALA A 233 20.40 -14.80 9.75
C ALA A 233 20.75 -15.29 8.32
N TRP A 234 21.48 -14.47 7.54
CA TRP A 234 21.97 -14.87 6.22
C TRP A 234 23.08 -15.94 6.30
N GLY A 235 23.97 -15.82 7.28
CA GLY A 235 25.00 -16.80 7.57
C GLY A 235 24.41 -18.11 8.08
N GLU A 236 23.45 -18.05 9.00
CA GLU A 236 22.81 -19.23 9.61
C GLU A 236 22.19 -20.18 8.56
N ALA A 237 21.44 -19.63 7.60
CA ALA A 237 20.81 -20.40 6.53
C ALA A 237 21.81 -21.05 5.55
N ARG A 238 23.07 -20.60 5.52
CA ARG A 238 24.14 -21.10 4.64
C ARG A 238 25.30 -21.77 5.38
N GLY A 239 25.29 -21.72 6.71
CA GLY A 239 26.33 -22.26 7.60
C GLY A 239 26.11 -23.72 7.97
N ASN A 240 24.87 -24.21 7.84
CA ASN A 240 24.52 -25.63 8.00
C ASN A 240 24.82 -26.45 6.73
N THR A 241 26.08 -26.45 6.30
CA THR A 241 26.63 -27.54 5.48
C THR A 241 27.33 -28.53 6.40
N GLY A 242 26.52 -29.18 7.25
CA GLY A 242 26.87 -30.39 8.01
C GLY A 242 26.22 -31.65 7.45
N LEU A 243 25.56 -31.55 6.30
CA LEU A 243 25.08 -32.67 5.49
C LEU A 243 25.67 -32.50 4.11
N ALA A 244 26.19 -33.59 3.54
CA ALA A 244 26.66 -33.66 2.17
C ALA A 244 25.74 -32.88 1.25
N ALA A 245 26.31 -32.06 0.36
CA ALA A 245 25.55 -31.54 -0.77
C ALA A 245 24.90 -32.75 -1.46
N PRO A 246 23.56 -32.84 -1.56
CA PRO A 246 23.01 -33.78 -2.51
C PRO A 246 23.55 -33.33 -3.86
N GLU A 247 24.24 -34.23 -4.57
CA GLU A 247 24.57 -34.03 -5.97
C GLU A 247 23.29 -33.56 -6.66
N LEU A 248 23.27 -32.30 -7.10
CA LEU A 248 22.23 -31.83 -7.98
C LEU A 248 22.35 -32.72 -9.23
N PRO A 249 21.32 -33.49 -9.60
CA PRO A 249 21.38 -34.24 -10.85
C PRO A 249 21.66 -33.23 -11.97
N PRO A 250 22.50 -33.59 -12.95
CA PRO A 250 22.83 -32.69 -14.04
C PRO A 250 21.53 -32.20 -14.67
N LEU A 251 21.45 -30.88 -14.86
CA LEU A 251 20.37 -30.23 -15.60
C LEU A 251 20.29 -30.86 -16.99
N VAL A 252 19.40 -31.84 -17.14
CA VAL A 252 18.95 -32.30 -18.45
C VAL A 252 18.17 -31.12 -19.02
N CYS A 253 18.82 -30.38 -19.91
CA CYS A 253 18.17 -29.39 -20.75
C CYS A 253 17.24 -30.15 -21.70
N GLY A 254 16.03 -30.47 -21.23
CA GLY A 254 14.98 -31.06 -22.04
C GLY A 254 14.59 -30.04 -23.11
N ALA A 255 15.08 -30.27 -24.33
CA ALA A 255 14.61 -29.58 -25.51
C ALA A 255 13.10 -29.86 -25.64
N ALA A 256 12.28 -28.82 -25.47
CA ALA A 256 10.90 -28.84 -25.89
C ALA A 256 10.89 -28.88 -27.42
N THR A 257 10.66 -30.04 -28.01
CA THR A 257 10.21 -30.15 -29.41
C THR A 257 8.76 -29.65 -29.49
N PRO A 258 8.46 -28.68 -30.36
CA PRO A 258 7.09 -28.25 -30.62
C PRO A 258 6.50 -29.02 -31.83
N PRO A 259 5.20 -28.80 -32.10
CA PRO A 259 4.04 -29.38 -31.43
C PRO A 259 3.77 -30.85 -31.81
#